data_AF-A0A259CFQ9-F1
#
_entry.id   AF-A0A259CFQ9-F1
#
_cell.length_a   1.000
_cell.length_b   1.000
_cell.length_c   1.000
_cell.angle_alpha   90.00
_cell.angle_beta   90.00
_cell.angle_gamma   90.00
#
_symmetry.space_group_name_H-M   'P 1'
#
loop_
_entity.id
_entity.type
_entity.pdbx_description
1 polymer ?
#
loop_
_entity_poly.entity_id
_entity_poly.type
_entity_poly.pdbx_seq_one_letter_code
_entity_poly.pdbx_strand_id
1 'polypeptide(L)'
;QALKGDSKVQGNWGELVLESILESSGLRKGEEYLVQDSHTQIDGSRLQPDVVVKLPEGRSLVVDSKVSITAYSRHAQSTDPVEAEQELNAHIQSLRQHIQGLSSKNYSALYGIGSVDFVLMFVPIEPAFLSALKTAPNLYQEALAKNIVLVCPSTLMATLRTVAHLWRQDHQNRNALEIAKQCGMLYDKFVGFVDDLEKLGQRLDQAQTSYHDAFNKLKSGKGNLIRTAEKVRELGVKPSKNLSAPLIESSEDPE
;
A
#
# COMPACT_ATOMS: atom_id res chain seq x y z
N GLN A 1 27.58 24.80 20.24
CA GLN A 1 29.03 25.07 20.03
C GLN A 1 29.73 23.91 19.27
N ALA A 2 29.09 23.23 18.31
CA ALA A 2 29.61 21.99 17.69
C ALA A 2 29.77 22.02 16.15
N LEU A 3 29.48 23.13 15.47
CA LEU A 3 29.59 23.26 14.00
C LEU A 3 30.87 24.00 13.58
N LYS A 4 32.01 23.68 14.22
CA LYS A 4 33.30 24.33 13.92
C LYS A 4 33.87 23.78 12.61
N GLY A 5 33.84 24.60 11.55
CA GLY A 5 34.85 24.75 10.49
C GLY A 5 35.20 23.55 9.59
N ASP A 6 34.81 22.33 9.92
CA ASP A 6 35.18 21.14 9.17
C ASP A 6 34.05 20.78 8.18
N SER A 7 34.34 20.95 6.89
CA SER A 7 33.38 20.68 5.79
C SER A 7 32.74 19.28 5.90
N LYS A 8 33.47 18.31 6.46
CA LYS A 8 33.00 16.95 6.73
C LYS A 8 31.96 16.89 7.86
N VAL A 9 32.14 17.65 8.93
CA VAL A 9 31.20 17.73 10.06
C VAL A 9 29.89 18.41 9.64
N GLN A 10 29.99 19.45 8.79
CA GLN A 10 28.82 20.13 8.24
C GLN A 10 28.03 19.23 7.27
N GLY A 11 28.72 18.47 6.42
CA GLY A 11 28.11 17.46 5.54
C GLY A 11 27.36 16.39 6.34
N ASN A 12 28.02 15.80 7.35
CA ASN A 12 27.41 14.80 8.22
C ASN A 12 26.17 15.34 8.97
N TRP A 13 26.16 16.63 9.35
CA TRP A 13 25.00 17.23 9.99
C TRP A 13 23.82 17.41 9.02
N GLY A 14 24.09 17.83 7.78
CA GLY A 14 23.06 17.91 6.74
C GLY A 14 22.42 16.55 6.42
N GLU A 15 23.24 15.49 6.39
CA GLU A 15 22.75 14.12 6.22
C GLU A 15 21.89 13.65 7.40
N LEU A 16 22.29 13.94 8.64
CA LEU A 16 21.51 13.60 9.83
C LEU A 16 20.16 14.34 9.85
N VAL A 17 20.12 15.62 9.47
CA VAL A 17 18.86 16.37 9.37
C VAL A 17 17.96 15.77 8.28
N LEU A 18 18.53 15.43 7.12
CA LEU A 18 17.76 14.77 6.05
C LEU A 18 17.19 13.42 6.52
N GLU A 19 17.98 12.59 7.18
CA GLU A 19 17.54 11.30 7.72
C GLU A 19 16.42 11.47 8.74
N SER A 20 16.54 12.42 9.67
CA SER A 20 15.50 12.72 10.65
C SER A 20 14.19 13.19 10.00
N ILE A 21 14.26 13.98 8.93
CA ILE A 21 13.08 14.40 8.16
C ILE A 21 12.45 13.19 7.45
N LEU A 22 13.24 12.32 6.84
CA LEU A 22 12.72 11.10 6.18
C LEU A 22 12.02 10.18 7.18
N GLU A 23 12.62 9.94 8.35
CA GLU A 23 12.02 9.12 9.41
C GLU A 23 10.70 9.71 9.93
N SER A 24 10.63 11.03 10.08
CA SER A 24 9.43 11.73 10.59
C SER A 24 8.40 12.11 9.51
N SER A 25 8.71 11.86 8.23
CA SER A 25 7.81 12.13 7.11
C SER A 25 6.60 11.18 7.04
N GLY A 26 6.72 10.00 7.66
CA GLY A 26 5.75 8.91 7.56
C GLY A 26 5.97 7.98 6.37
N LEU A 27 7.07 8.16 5.61
CA LEU A 27 7.51 7.23 4.57
C LEU A 27 8.31 6.06 5.18
N ARG A 28 8.27 4.90 4.52
CA ARG A 28 8.94 3.65 4.89
C ARG A 28 10.22 3.46 4.08
N LYS A 29 11.34 3.30 4.80
CA LYS A 29 12.66 2.99 4.21
C LYS A 29 12.60 1.65 3.48
N GLY A 30 13.20 1.57 2.28
CA GLY A 30 13.19 0.38 1.44
C GLY A 30 11.95 0.25 0.54
N GLU A 31 10.80 0.76 0.99
CA GLU A 31 9.56 0.76 0.22
C GLU A 31 9.38 2.07 -0.55
N GLU A 32 9.12 3.16 0.17
CA GLU A 32 8.71 4.45 -0.38
C GLU A 32 9.89 5.41 -0.54
N TYR A 33 11.00 5.18 0.15
CA TYR A 33 12.26 5.84 -0.14
C TYR A 33 13.46 4.89 0.00
N LEU A 34 14.51 5.18 -0.75
CA LEU A 34 15.75 4.43 -0.79
C LEU A 34 16.90 5.38 -0.44
N VAL A 35 17.72 4.97 0.52
CA VAL A 35 19.00 5.63 0.87
C VAL A 35 20.10 4.71 0.34
N GLN A 36 21.07 5.24 -0.41
CA GLN A 36 22.20 4.41 -0.85
C GLN A 36 23.37 4.48 0.12
N ASP A 37 23.83 3.30 0.56
CA ASP A 37 25.13 3.17 1.23
C ASP A 37 26.24 3.56 0.26
N SER A 38 27.20 4.34 0.75
CA SER A 38 28.31 4.94 0.00
C SER A 38 29.33 3.96 -0.64
N HIS A 39 28.96 2.70 -0.87
CA HIS A 39 29.84 1.68 -1.42
C HIS A 39 29.93 1.76 -2.94
N THR A 40 30.97 2.49 -3.38
CA THR A 40 31.80 2.30 -4.59
C THR A 40 31.13 1.63 -5.80
N GLN A 41 30.79 2.44 -6.80
CA GLN A 41 30.71 1.95 -8.18
C GLN A 41 32.09 1.46 -8.64
N ILE A 42 32.10 0.35 -9.39
CA ILE A 42 33.29 -0.32 -9.93
C ILE A 42 34.03 0.58 -10.95
N ASP A 43 33.34 1.58 -11.52
CA ASP A 43 33.85 2.50 -12.56
C ASP A 43 34.41 3.83 -12.00
N GLY A 44 34.45 4.00 -10.68
CA GLY A 44 35.02 5.20 -10.04
C GLY A 44 34.22 6.51 -10.22
N SER A 45 33.15 6.52 -11.03
CA SER A 45 32.25 7.67 -11.15
C SER A 45 31.28 7.75 -9.97
N ARG A 46 31.20 8.94 -9.35
CA ARG A 46 30.37 9.19 -8.15
C ARG A 46 29.15 10.04 -8.51
N LEU A 47 28.29 9.51 -9.38
CA LEU A 47 27.03 10.14 -9.79
C LEU A 47 25.86 9.38 -9.16
N GLN A 48 25.71 9.50 -7.85
CA GLN A 48 24.55 8.98 -7.13
C GLN A 48 24.00 10.07 -6.19
N PRO A 49 22.69 10.37 -6.26
CA PRO A 49 22.00 11.18 -5.27
C PRO A 49 21.88 10.45 -3.95
N ASP A 50 21.66 11.23 -2.90
CA ASP A 50 21.71 10.74 -1.53
C ASP A 50 20.45 9.93 -1.18
N VAL A 51 19.29 10.35 -1.70
CA VAL A 51 18.01 9.67 -1.45
C VAL A 51 17.10 9.69 -2.69
N VAL A 52 16.43 8.57 -2.94
CA VAL A 52 15.36 8.46 -3.95
C VAL A 52 14.03 8.22 -3.25
N VAL A 53 13.06 9.11 -3.44
CA VAL A 53 11.70 9.00 -2.92
C VAL A 53 10.78 8.54 -4.04
N LYS A 54 10.12 7.40 -3.85
CA LYS A 54 9.18 6.85 -4.83
C LYS A 54 7.83 7.53 -4.68
N LEU A 55 7.19 7.79 -5.82
CA LEU A 55 5.83 8.27 -5.91
C LEU A 55 4.92 7.13 -6.40
N PRO A 56 3.59 7.24 -6.19
CA PRO A 56 2.63 6.42 -6.91
C PRO A 56 2.85 6.47 -8.44
N GLU A 57 2.28 5.50 -9.15
CA GLU A 57 2.38 5.40 -10.63
C GLU A 57 3.81 5.17 -11.16
N GLY A 58 4.76 4.81 -10.29
CA GLY A 58 6.14 4.48 -10.67
C GLY A 58 7.03 5.69 -10.95
N ARG A 59 6.60 6.90 -10.56
CA ARG A 59 7.41 8.12 -10.63
C ARG A 59 8.36 8.22 -9.43
N SER A 60 9.33 9.13 -9.49
CA SER A 60 10.32 9.29 -8.41
C SER A 60 10.83 10.72 -8.29
N LEU A 61 11.13 11.10 -7.05
CA LEU A 61 11.84 12.32 -6.69
C LEU A 61 13.23 11.96 -6.19
N VAL A 62 14.19 12.81 -6.53
CA VAL A 62 15.58 12.64 -6.10
C VAL A 62 15.92 13.76 -5.12
N VAL A 63 16.56 13.44 -3.99
CA VAL A 63 17.03 14.42 -3.02
C VAL A 63 18.55 14.40 -2.96
N ASP A 64 19.16 15.57 -3.10
CA ASP A 64 20.61 15.80 -2.96
C ASP A 64 20.85 16.76 -1.79
N SER A 65 21.63 16.34 -0.79
CA SER A 65 21.89 17.08 0.46
C SER A 65 23.29 17.69 0.55
N LYS A 66 24.10 17.59 -0.50
CA LYS A 66 25.53 17.98 -0.49
C LYS A 66 25.76 19.47 -0.71
N VAL A 67 24.93 20.31 -0.11
CA VAL A 67 25.07 21.76 -0.21
C VAL A 67 26.10 22.27 0.81
N SER A 68 27.15 22.94 0.33
CA SER A 68 28.12 23.60 1.22
C SER A 68 27.51 24.83 1.87
N ILE A 69 27.60 24.89 3.21
CA ILE A 69 27.14 26.02 4.05
C ILE A 69 28.31 26.83 4.64
N THR A 70 29.54 26.60 4.17
CA THR A 70 30.75 27.17 4.77
C THR A 70 30.78 28.69 4.65
N ALA A 71 30.41 29.23 3.47
CA ALA A 71 30.34 30.67 3.24
C ALA A 71 29.26 31.34 4.11
N TYR A 72 28.07 30.72 4.22
CA TYR A 72 27.04 31.22 5.14
C TYR A 72 27.49 31.20 6.61
N SER A 73 28.27 30.19 7.01
CA SER A 73 28.82 30.11 8.36
C SER A 73 29.77 31.27 8.65
N ARG A 74 30.60 31.68 7.68
CA ARG A 74 31.48 32.85 7.79
C ARG A 74 30.68 34.16 7.79
N HIS A 75 29.68 34.29 6.91
CA HIS A 75 28.73 35.41 6.92
C HIS A 75 28.10 35.62 8.30
N ALA A 76 27.58 34.56 8.92
CA ALA A 76 26.92 34.63 10.22
C ALA A 76 27.87 34.93 11.39
N GLN A 77 29.18 34.78 11.21
CA GLN A 77 30.20 35.03 12.22
C GLN A 77 30.93 36.36 12.01
N SER A 78 30.82 36.97 10.83
CA SER A 78 31.48 38.22 10.50
C SER A 78 30.94 39.37 11.36
N THR A 79 31.84 40.16 11.92
CA THR A 79 31.51 41.41 12.61
C THR A 79 31.65 42.64 11.70
N ASP A 80 32.27 42.49 10.53
CA ASP A 80 32.37 43.53 9.50
C ASP A 80 31.22 43.36 8.49
N PRO A 81 30.35 44.39 8.31
CA PRO A 81 29.28 44.37 7.32
C PRO A 81 29.75 44.09 5.89
N VAL A 82 30.93 44.58 5.50
CA VAL A 82 31.45 44.40 4.13
C VAL A 82 31.87 42.95 3.91
N GLU A 83 32.61 42.37 4.85
CA GLU A 83 32.99 40.95 4.82
C GLU A 83 31.75 40.05 4.89
N ALA A 84 30.75 40.42 5.70
CA ALA A 84 29.50 39.68 5.78
C ALA A 84 28.79 39.64 4.42
N GLU A 85 28.69 40.77 3.71
CA GLU A 85 28.07 40.81 2.38
C GLU A 85 28.84 39.97 1.35
N GLN A 86 30.19 40.02 1.38
CA GLN A 86 31.03 39.20 0.50
C GLN A 86 30.80 37.70 0.72
N GLU A 87 30.74 37.25 1.98
CA GLU A 87 30.50 35.84 2.31
C GLU A 87 29.07 35.39 1.96
N LEU A 88 28.09 36.28 2.06
CA LEU A 88 26.73 35.97 1.61
C LEU A 88 26.68 35.79 0.08
N ASN A 89 27.37 36.64 -0.67
CA ASN A 89 27.49 36.49 -2.12
C ASN A 89 28.24 35.20 -2.50
N ALA A 90 29.27 34.81 -1.75
CA ALA A 90 29.96 33.54 -1.92
C ALA A 90 29.03 32.34 -1.66
N HIS A 91 28.15 32.42 -0.66
CA HIS A 91 27.12 31.40 -0.40
C HIS A 91 26.13 31.26 -1.57
N ILE A 92 25.62 32.38 -2.09
CA ILE A 92 24.72 32.38 -3.26
C ILE A 92 25.41 31.77 -4.48
N GLN A 93 26.68 32.11 -4.70
CA GLN A 93 27.45 31.56 -5.81
C GLN A 93 27.67 30.04 -5.66
N SER A 94 27.94 29.57 -4.44
CA SER A 94 28.02 28.14 -4.12
C SER A 94 26.71 27.41 -4.46
N LEU A 95 25.55 27.98 -4.09
CA LEU A 95 24.24 27.44 -4.45
C LEU A 95 24.04 27.36 -5.96
N ARG A 96 24.39 28.42 -6.71
CA ARG A 96 24.31 28.40 -8.18
C ARG A 96 25.20 27.36 -8.82
N GLN A 97 26.42 27.19 -8.32
CA GLN A 97 27.35 26.16 -8.78
C GLN A 97 26.78 24.76 -8.53
N HIS A 98 26.15 24.54 -7.38
CA HIS A 98 25.50 23.27 -7.08
C HIS A 98 24.28 23.01 -7.98
N ILE A 99 23.43 24.01 -8.20
CA ILE A 99 22.31 23.94 -9.16
C ILE A 99 22.83 23.56 -10.55
N GLN A 100 23.89 24.22 -11.03
CA GLN A 100 24.50 23.92 -12.32
C GLN A 100 25.03 22.48 -12.36
N GLY A 101 25.74 22.08 -11.29
CA GLY A 101 26.30 20.74 -11.13
C GLY A 101 25.25 19.64 -11.02
N LEU A 102 24.05 19.92 -10.51
CA LEU A 102 22.92 18.99 -10.50
C LEU A 102 22.24 18.90 -11.86
N SER A 103 22.10 20.03 -12.56
CA SER A 103 21.42 20.06 -13.87
C SER A 103 22.17 19.29 -14.95
N SER A 104 23.49 19.14 -14.81
CA SER A 104 24.31 18.32 -15.71
C SER A 104 24.25 16.82 -15.41
N LYS A 105 23.67 16.41 -14.28
CA LYS A 105 23.53 14.99 -13.91
C LYS A 105 22.26 14.42 -14.55
N ASN A 106 22.43 13.40 -15.39
CA ASN A 106 21.30 12.73 -16.03
C ASN A 106 20.69 11.65 -15.11
N TYR A 107 20.00 12.07 -14.06
CA TYR A 107 19.33 11.15 -13.13
C TYR A 107 18.27 10.28 -13.82
N SER A 108 17.60 10.82 -14.84
CA SER A 108 16.60 10.11 -15.65
C SER A 108 17.19 8.85 -16.33
N ALA A 109 18.43 8.92 -16.81
CA ALA A 109 19.11 7.79 -17.45
C ALA A 109 19.69 6.78 -16.45
N LEU A 110 20.11 7.23 -15.26
CA LEU A 110 20.77 6.38 -14.27
C LEU A 110 19.84 5.41 -13.56
N TYR A 111 18.57 5.78 -13.40
CA TYR A 111 17.69 5.03 -12.52
C TYR A 111 16.90 3.92 -13.17
N GLY A 112 16.65 3.92 -14.49
CA GLY A 112 15.82 2.91 -15.16
C GLY A 112 14.40 2.72 -14.56
N ILE A 113 14.07 3.55 -13.57
CA ILE A 113 12.83 3.68 -12.81
C ILE A 113 12.08 4.82 -13.51
N GLY A 114 10.74 4.83 -13.43
CA GLY A 114 9.90 5.79 -14.17
C GLY A 114 10.34 7.25 -14.06
N SER A 115 9.82 8.08 -14.96
CA SER A 115 10.23 9.48 -15.15
C SER A 115 10.53 10.21 -13.83
N VAL A 116 11.77 10.65 -13.66
CA VAL A 116 12.16 11.57 -12.58
C VAL A 116 11.49 12.90 -12.88
N ASP A 117 10.57 13.34 -12.02
CA ASP A 117 9.83 14.59 -12.24
C ASP A 117 10.68 15.83 -11.92
N PHE A 118 11.43 15.80 -10.81
CA PHE A 118 12.33 16.88 -10.40
C PHE A 118 13.36 16.43 -9.35
N VAL A 119 14.44 17.19 -9.23
CA VAL A 119 15.48 17.02 -8.21
C VAL A 119 15.26 18.03 -7.08
N LEU A 120 15.17 17.56 -5.85
CA LEU A 120 15.15 18.37 -4.64
C LEU A 120 16.58 18.64 -4.18
N MET A 121 16.99 19.90 -4.23
CA MET A 121 18.26 20.36 -3.66
C MET A 121 18.02 20.82 -2.23
N PHE A 122 18.53 20.06 -1.26
CA PHE A 122 18.28 20.28 0.16
C PHE A 122 19.34 21.19 0.80
N VAL A 123 18.89 22.33 1.33
CA VAL A 123 19.72 23.26 2.10
C VAL A 123 19.41 23.05 3.58
N PRO A 124 20.32 22.45 4.38
CA PRO A 124 20.02 21.98 5.73
C PRO A 124 19.82 23.10 6.77
N ILE A 125 20.28 24.32 6.47
CA ILE A 125 20.10 25.50 7.33
C ILE A 125 19.09 26.43 6.68
N GLU A 126 17.86 26.44 7.22
CA GLU A 126 16.77 27.28 6.71
C GLU A 126 17.10 28.79 6.71
N PRO A 127 17.75 29.38 7.74
CA PRO A 127 18.23 30.75 7.67
C PRO A 127 19.19 31.03 6.51
N ALA A 128 20.05 30.07 6.15
CA ALA A 128 20.97 30.21 5.02
C ALA A 128 20.24 30.24 3.68
N PHE A 129 19.18 29.44 3.57
CA PHE A 129 18.30 29.42 2.41
C PHE A 129 17.54 30.75 2.27
N LEU A 130 16.91 31.22 3.36
CA LEU A 130 16.14 32.47 3.34
C LEU A 130 17.00 33.70 3.05
N SER A 131 18.20 33.79 3.65
CA SER A 131 19.15 34.88 3.35
C SER A 131 19.58 34.90 1.88
N ALA A 132 19.82 33.72 1.29
CA ALA A 132 20.16 33.63 -0.13
C ALA A 132 19.01 34.10 -1.02
N LEU A 133 17.76 33.69 -0.75
CA LEU A 133 16.59 34.11 -1.52
C LEU A 133 16.28 35.60 -1.37
N LYS A 134 16.51 36.17 -0.17
CA LYS A 134 16.31 37.60 0.07
C LYS A 134 17.27 38.45 -0.78
N THR A 135 18.53 38.03 -0.89
CA THR A 135 19.57 38.77 -1.63
C THR A 135 19.57 38.45 -3.13
N ALA A 136 19.22 37.22 -3.52
CA ALA A 136 19.08 36.80 -4.91
C ALA A 136 17.67 36.21 -5.17
N PRO A 137 16.65 37.06 -5.38
CA PRO A 137 15.26 36.61 -5.56
C PRO A 137 15.06 35.67 -6.75
N ASN A 138 15.87 35.82 -7.80
CA ASN A 138 15.77 34.99 -9.01
C ASN A 138 16.38 33.58 -8.84
N LEU A 139 17.12 33.31 -7.75
CA LEU A 139 17.81 32.03 -7.54
C LEU A 139 16.86 30.83 -7.60
N TYR A 140 15.65 30.97 -7.05
CA TYR A 140 14.65 29.90 -7.08
C TYR A 140 14.15 29.62 -8.51
N GLN A 141 13.91 30.67 -9.31
CA GLN A 141 13.48 30.55 -10.70
C GLN A 141 14.60 29.97 -11.58
N GLU A 142 15.85 30.37 -11.35
CA GLU A 142 17.04 29.81 -12.01
C GLU A 142 17.15 28.29 -11.78
N ALA A 143 16.87 27.82 -10.55
CA ALA A 143 16.86 26.40 -10.22
C ALA A 143 15.69 25.67 -10.89
N LEU A 144 14.48 26.25 -10.82
CA LEU A 144 13.27 25.64 -11.35
C LEU A 144 13.32 25.46 -12.87
N ALA A 145 13.91 26.43 -13.60
CA ALA A 145 14.15 26.33 -15.04
C ALA A 145 15.05 25.15 -15.44
N LYS A 146 15.76 24.55 -14.48
CA LYS A 146 16.61 23.37 -14.63
C LYS A 146 16.01 22.12 -13.99
N ASN A 147 14.71 22.11 -13.69
CA ASN A 147 13.99 21.03 -12.98
C ASN A 147 14.57 20.71 -11.59
N ILE A 148 15.12 21.73 -10.92
CA ILE A 148 15.65 21.64 -9.56
C ILE A 148 14.78 22.50 -8.65
N VAL A 149 14.26 21.90 -7.58
CA VAL A 149 13.48 22.60 -6.57
C VAL A 149 14.35 22.75 -5.33
N LEU A 150 14.59 23.99 -4.92
CA LEU A 150 15.31 24.28 -3.68
C LEU A 150 14.38 24.02 -2.50
N VAL A 151 14.85 23.25 -1.52
CA VAL A 151 14.08 22.93 -0.31
C VAL A 151 14.94 23.10 0.94
N CYS A 152 14.32 23.60 2.00
CA CYS A 152 14.84 23.64 3.37
C CYS A 152 14.13 22.58 4.23
N PRO A 153 14.53 22.35 5.51
CA PRO A 153 13.91 21.35 6.37
C PRO A 153 12.39 21.38 6.43
N SER A 154 11.80 22.57 6.58
CA SER A 154 10.34 22.76 6.69
C SER A 154 9.62 22.38 5.39
N THR A 155 10.12 22.86 4.25
CA THR A 155 9.53 22.58 2.92
C THR A 155 9.72 21.13 2.51
N LEU A 156 10.89 20.52 2.77
CA LEU A 156 11.12 19.11 2.51
C LEU A 156 10.17 18.24 3.34
N MET A 157 10.00 18.54 4.63
CA MET A 157 9.02 17.85 5.48
C MET A 157 7.61 17.93 4.92
N ALA A 158 7.17 19.12 4.49
CA ALA A 158 5.85 19.31 3.89
C ALA A 158 5.69 18.50 2.59
N THR A 159 6.71 18.53 1.72
CA THR A 159 6.73 17.74 0.49
C THR A 159 6.65 16.24 0.79
N LEU A 160 7.48 15.72 1.68
CA LEU A 160 7.50 14.28 2.00
C LEU A 160 6.19 13.83 2.69
N ARG A 161 5.59 14.65 3.55
CA ARG A 161 4.25 14.35 4.11
C ARG A 161 3.17 14.32 3.06
N THR A 162 3.27 15.19 2.05
CA THR A 162 2.35 15.17 0.90
C THR A 162 2.53 13.87 0.13
N VAL A 163 3.77 13.42 -0.10
CA VAL A 163 4.05 12.12 -0.72
C VAL A 163 3.51 10.96 0.13
N ALA A 164 3.69 10.98 1.45
CA ALA A 164 3.16 9.96 2.35
C ALA A 164 1.63 9.91 2.32
N HIS A 165 0.97 11.07 2.20
CA HIS A 165 -0.48 11.15 2.03
C HIS A 165 -0.92 10.52 0.69
N LEU A 166 -0.21 10.81 -0.40
CA LEU A 166 -0.48 10.20 -1.71
C LEU A 166 -0.36 8.67 -1.67
N TRP A 167 0.68 8.13 -1.00
CA TRP A 167 0.80 6.68 -0.80
C TRP A 167 -0.34 6.08 0.01
N ARG A 168 -0.75 6.74 1.09
CA ARG A 168 -1.91 6.29 1.88
C ARG A 168 -3.18 6.25 1.04
N GLN A 169 -3.39 7.25 0.19
CA GLN A 169 -4.52 7.30 -0.72
C GLN A 169 -4.45 6.19 -1.79
N ASP A 170 -3.28 5.96 -2.39
CA ASP A 170 -3.07 4.87 -3.36
C ASP A 170 -3.38 3.50 -2.73
N HIS A 171 -2.84 3.22 -1.55
CA HIS A 171 -3.10 1.98 -0.82
C HIS A 171 -4.58 1.80 -0.47
N GLN A 172 -5.26 2.85 -0.01
CA GLN A 172 -6.70 2.79 0.24
C GLN A 172 -7.50 2.48 -1.02
N ASN A 173 -7.14 3.09 -2.15
CA ASN A 173 -7.81 2.84 -3.42
C ASN A 173 -7.61 1.39 -3.89
N ARG A 174 -6.38 0.89 -3.84
CA ARG A 174 -6.06 -0.51 -4.17
C ARG A 174 -6.80 -1.50 -3.29
N ASN A 175 -6.86 -1.24 -1.98
CA ASN A 175 -7.60 -2.08 -1.04
C ASN A 175 -9.10 -2.05 -1.30
N ALA A 176 -9.68 -0.88 -1.62
CA ALA A 176 -11.10 -0.76 -1.94
C ALA A 176 -11.48 -1.57 -3.20
N LEU A 177 -10.64 -1.52 -4.24
CA LEU A 177 -10.83 -2.33 -5.45
C LEU A 177 -10.77 -3.83 -5.15
N GLU A 178 -9.81 -4.25 -4.33
CA GLU A 178 -9.70 -5.66 -3.94
C GLU A 178 -10.89 -6.10 -3.08
N ILE A 179 -11.34 -5.27 -2.13
CA ILE A 179 -12.55 -5.53 -1.33
C ILE A 179 -13.77 -5.69 -2.23
N ALA A 180 -13.99 -4.78 -3.19
CA ALA A 180 -15.11 -4.86 -4.12
C ALA A 180 -15.09 -6.17 -4.93
N LYS A 181 -13.90 -6.56 -5.41
CA LYS A 181 -13.69 -7.83 -6.11
C LYS A 181 -14.02 -9.04 -5.22
N GLN A 182 -13.54 -9.06 -3.98
CA GLN A 182 -13.81 -10.14 -3.03
C GLN A 182 -15.30 -10.21 -2.65
N CYS A 183 -15.97 -9.07 -2.48
CA CYS A 183 -17.41 -8.99 -2.24
C CYS A 183 -18.22 -9.54 -3.42
N GLY A 184 -17.82 -9.24 -4.66
CA GLY A 184 -18.45 -9.82 -5.84
C GLY A 184 -18.36 -11.35 -5.86
N MET A 185 -17.14 -11.89 -5.68
CA MET A 185 -16.94 -13.34 -5.62
C MET A 185 -17.69 -14.01 -4.45
N LEU A 186 -17.79 -13.33 -3.31
CA LEU A 186 -18.56 -13.82 -2.17
C LEU A 186 -20.06 -13.89 -2.50
N TYR A 187 -20.60 -12.86 -3.16
CA TYR A 187 -22.00 -12.82 -3.55
C TYR A 187 -22.34 -13.94 -4.55
N ASP A 188 -21.50 -14.16 -5.56
CA ASP A 188 -21.69 -15.26 -6.53
C ASP A 188 -21.71 -16.62 -5.84
N LYS A 189 -20.81 -16.86 -4.87
CA LYS A 189 -20.81 -18.09 -4.06
C LYS A 189 -22.05 -18.22 -3.20
N PHE A 190 -22.55 -17.11 -2.65
CA PHE A 190 -23.75 -17.11 -1.84
C PHE A 190 -24.98 -17.49 -2.68
N VAL A 191 -25.12 -16.95 -3.89
CA VAL A 191 -26.18 -17.34 -4.83
C VAL A 191 -26.11 -18.84 -5.13
N GLY A 192 -24.93 -19.36 -5.49
CA GLY A 192 -24.77 -20.80 -5.74
C GLY A 192 -25.12 -21.67 -4.53
N PHE A 193 -24.80 -21.22 -3.32
CA PHE A 193 -25.18 -21.91 -2.09
C PHE A 193 -26.70 -21.90 -1.84
N VAL A 194 -27.39 -20.80 -2.14
CA VAL A 194 -28.86 -20.74 -2.07
C VAL A 194 -29.48 -21.71 -3.06
N ASP A 195 -29.01 -21.76 -4.31
CA ASP A 195 -29.50 -22.72 -5.32
C ASP A 195 -29.33 -24.17 -4.86
N ASP A 196 -28.20 -24.49 -4.21
CA ASP A 196 -27.94 -25.83 -3.67
C ASP A 196 -28.90 -26.17 -2.51
N LEU A 197 -29.23 -25.20 -1.65
CA LEU A 197 -30.22 -25.37 -0.59
C LEU A 197 -31.64 -25.56 -1.15
N GLU A 198 -32.03 -24.82 -2.19
CA GLU A 198 -33.33 -25.00 -2.84
C GLU A 198 -33.46 -26.39 -3.46
N LYS A 199 -32.42 -26.86 -4.16
CA LYS A 199 -32.37 -28.23 -4.70
C LYS A 199 -32.43 -29.28 -3.59
N LEU A 200 -31.77 -29.04 -2.46
CA LEU A 200 -31.84 -29.94 -1.31
C LEU A 200 -33.26 -30.01 -0.75
N GLY A 201 -33.94 -28.86 -0.59
CA GLY A 201 -35.34 -28.80 -0.18
C GLY A 201 -36.25 -29.65 -1.06
N GLN A 202 -36.16 -29.49 -2.38
CA GLN A 202 -36.93 -30.29 -3.34
C GLN A 202 -36.68 -31.80 -3.22
N ARG A 203 -35.42 -32.21 -2.97
CA ARG A 203 -35.07 -33.63 -2.78
C ARG A 203 -35.63 -34.18 -1.47
N LEU A 204 -35.67 -33.39 -0.40
CA LEU A 204 -36.28 -33.79 0.86
C LEU A 204 -37.79 -33.96 0.72
N ASP A 205 -38.47 -33.06 0.01
CA ASP A 205 -39.90 -33.19 -0.29
C ASP A 205 -40.17 -34.47 -1.10
N GLN A 206 -39.38 -34.74 -2.13
CA GLN A 206 -39.51 -35.96 -2.93
C GLN A 206 -39.25 -37.24 -2.10
N ALA A 207 -38.27 -37.21 -1.20
CA ALA A 207 -38.01 -38.31 -0.27
C ALA A 207 -39.20 -38.52 0.67
N GLN A 208 -39.80 -37.44 1.18
CA GLN A 208 -40.99 -37.49 2.01
C GLN A 208 -42.18 -38.07 1.25
N THR A 209 -42.44 -37.66 0.00
CA THR A 209 -43.50 -38.24 -0.85
C THR A 209 -43.26 -39.74 -1.05
N SER A 210 -42.03 -40.13 -1.40
CA SER A 210 -41.67 -41.55 -1.64
C SER A 210 -41.87 -42.40 -0.38
N TYR A 211 -41.55 -41.85 0.79
CA TYR A 211 -41.81 -42.48 2.08
C TYR A 211 -43.31 -42.68 2.32
N HIS A 212 -44.14 -41.65 2.11
CA HIS A 212 -45.59 -41.74 2.27
C HIS A 212 -46.21 -42.74 1.30
N ASP A 213 -45.78 -42.76 0.03
CA ASP A 213 -46.26 -43.71 -0.97
C ASP A 213 -45.91 -45.16 -0.61
N ALA A 214 -44.70 -45.41 -0.11
CA ALA A 214 -44.29 -46.73 0.36
C ALA A 214 -45.10 -47.17 1.57
N PHE A 215 -45.33 -46.26 2.53
CA PHE A 215 -46.10 -46.55 3.73
C PHE A 215 -47.59 -46.77 3.42
N ASN A 216 -48.15 -46.01 2.47
CA ASN A 216 -49.48 -46.22 1.95
C ASN A 216 -49.61 -47.61 1.32
N LYS A 217 -48.70 -48.03 0.43
CA LYS A 217 -48.73 -49.40 -0.15
C LYS A 217 -48.62 -50.50 0.91
N LEU A 218 -47.87 -50.25 1.98
CA LEU A 218 -47.72 -51.19 3.09
C LEU A 218 -49.02 -51.35 3.89
N LYS A 219 -49.65 -50.22 4.26
CA LYS A 219 -50.68 -50.18 5.31
C LYS A 219 -52.08 -49.76 4.83
N SER A 220 -52.19 -49.03 3.73
CA SER A 220 -53.44 -48.34 3.33
C SER A 220 -53.88 -48.70 1.91
N GLY A 221 -55.19 -48.68 1.65
CA GLY A 221 -55.77 -48.95 0.32
C GLY A 221 -56.10 -50.42 0.04
N LYS A 222 -56.85 -50.65 -1.05
CA LYS A 222 -57.35 -51.97 -1.46
C LYS A 222 -56.19 -52.89 -1.85
N GLY A 223 -55.99 -53.97 -1.08
CA GLY A 223 -54.92 -54.93 -1.31
C GLY A 223 -53.57 -54.54 -0.71
N ASN A 224 -53.55 -53.72 0.35
CA ASN A 224 -52.30 -53.38 1.05
C ASN A 224 -51.52 -54.64 1.50
N LEU A 225 -50.20 -54.49 1.63
CA LEU A 225 -49.30 -55.62 1.87
C LEU A 225 -49.54 -56.29 3.23
N ILE A 226 -49.82 -55.52 4.29
CA ILE A 226 -50.12 -56.08 5.62
C ILE A 226 -51.35 -57.00 5.53
N ARG A 227 -52.45 -56.52 4.97
CA ARG A 227 -53.69 -57.28 4.82
C ARG A 227 -53.53 -58.49 3.91
N THR A 228 -52.77 -58.35 2.83
CA THR A 228 -52.45 -59.48 1.93
C THR A 228 -51.62 -60.54 2.65
N ALA A 229 -50.60 -60.14 3.42
CA ALA A 229 -49.78 -61.07 4.19
C ALA A 229 -50.59 -61.76 5.30
N GLU A 230 -51.47 -61.03 5.97
CA GLU A 230 -52.38 -61.56 7.00
C GLU A 230 -53.39 -62.56 6.43
N LYS A 231 -54.02 -62.24 5.29
CA LYS A 231 -54.89 -63.17 4.56
C LYS A 231 -54.17 -64.46 4.16
N VAL A 232 -52.90 -64.36 3.73
CA VAL A 232 -52.08 -65.55 3.42
C VAL A 232 -51.81 -66.39 4.67
N ARG A 233 -51.60 -65.75 5.84
CA ARG A 233 -51.48 -66.45 7.14
C ARG A 233 -52.78 -67.17 7.52
N GLU A 234 -53.93 -66.52 7.38
CA GLU A 234 -55.26 -67.11 7.63
C GLU A 234 -55.55 -68.32 6.73
N LEU A 235 -55.06 -68.30 5.49
CA LEU A 235 -55.18 -69.41 4.54
C LEU A 235 -54.23 -70.60 4.83
N GLY A 236 -53.47 -70.57 5.93
CA GLY A 236 -52.74 -71.73 6.45
C GLY A 236 -51.21 -71.65 6.34
N VAL A 237 -50.64 -70.53 5.87
CA VAL A 237 -49.19 -70.32 5.91
C VAL A 237 -48.76 -70.00 7.34
N LYS A 238 -47.76 -70.72 7.87
CA LYS A 238 -47.25 -70.54 9.24
C LYS A 238 -45.91 -69.79 9.25
N PRO A 239 -45.91 -68.45 9.41
CA PRO A 239 -44.66 -67.69 9.50
C PRO A 239 -43.97 -67.91 10.86
N SER A 240 -42.65 -67.76 10.90
CA SER A 240 -41.84 -67.86 12.12
C SER A 240 -41.89 -66.60 13.00
N LYS A 241 -42.37 -65.47 12.45
CA LYS A 241 -42.54 -64.18 13.12
C LYS A 241 -43.85 -63.53 12.68
N ASN A 242 -44.49 -62.79 13.59
CA ASN A 242 -45.74 -62.09 13.33
C ASN A 242 -45.55 -60.57 13.30
N LEU A 243 -46.37 -59.89 12.50
CA LEU A 243 -46.51 -58.43 12.55
C LEU A 243 -47.15 -58.03 13.90
N SER A 244 -46.85 -56.82 14.36
CA SER A 244 -47.39 -56.32 15.63
C SER A 244 -48.87 -55.95 15.50
N ALA A 245 -49.66 -56.25 16.54
CA ALA A 245 -51.11 -56.00 16.55
C ALA A 245 -51.52 -54.54 16.22
N PRO A 246 -50.83 -53.49 16.72
CA PRO A 246 -51.18 -52.10 16.39
C PRO A 246 -51.01 -51.75 14.90
N LEU A 247 -50.10 -52.42 14.20
CA LEU A 247 -49.90 -52.21 12.75
C LEU A 247 -50.95 -52.93 11.91
N ILE A 248 -51.49 -54.04 12.40
CA ILE A 248 -52.55 -54.82 11.75
C ILE A 248 -53.88 -54.07 11.88
N GLU A 249 -54.28 -53.72 13.11
CA GLU A 249 -55.52 -53.00 13.39
C GLU A 249 -55.61 -51.67 12.62
N SER A 250 -54.49 -50.96 12.52
CA SER A 250 -54.46 -49.68 11.81
C SER A 250 -54.38 -49.80 10.28
N SER A 251 -54.35 -51.02 9.73
CA SER A 251 -54.38 -51.33 8.29
C SER A 251 -55.75 -51.85 7.80
N GLU A 252 -56.71 -51.98 8.71
CA GLU A 252 -58.11 -52.31 8.42
C GLU A 252 -58.82 -51.04 7.91
N ASP A 253 -59.72 -51.19 6.93
CA ASP A 253 -60.50 -50.03 6.46
C ASP A 253 -61.47 -49.60 7.57
N PRO A 254 -61.72 -48.29 7.76
CA PRO A 254 -62.92 -47.88 8.47
C PRO A 254 -64.13 -48.38 7.65
N GLU A 255 -65.00 -49.18 8.28
CA GLU A 255 -66.25 -49.67 7.68
C GLU A 255 -67.12 -48.54 7.11
#